data_AF-A0A7X1Y809-F1
#
_entry.id   AF-A0A7X1Y809-F1
#
_cell.length_a   1.000
_cell.length_b   1.000
_cell.length_c   1.000
_cell.angle_alpha   90.00
_cell.angle_beta   90.00
_cell.angle_gamma   90.00
#
_symmetry.space_group_name_H-M   'P 1'
#
loop_
_entity.id
_entity.type
_entity.pdbx_description
1 polymer ?
#
loop_
_entity_poly.entity_id
_entity_poly.type
_entity_poly.pdbx_seq_one_letter_code
_entity_poly.pdbx_strand_id
1 'polypeptide(L)'
;MRFSPLFHPECAPVALEGVFQYVVFSALQWKTPNLDLMATANKQRFAVLYNQPLEDRFAIETLEQAHIRGAMSGVKLVAVHKDVLRIFLSDEVAGSTFSAIEALWEPIKELELNRKLEVDFSCEHEAYSGRSDYLFWREVKEVLESNSLGIERYNIPVLHDCAEEILNGDDPVSHQLHVDLLQTVTRQSVAPSGLPPRVVDSVASMMGHCRCSMTDYYVGAGSKSPDA
;
A
#
# COMPACT_ATOMS: atom_id res chain seq x y z
N MET A 1 -7.54 8.51 10.40
CA MET A 1 -7.16 7.82 9.15
C MET A 1 -5.75 7.31 9.20
N ARG A 2 -5.62 6.00 9.43
CA ARG A 2 -4.39 5.27 9.15
C ARG A 2 -4.54 4.72 7.73
N PHE A 3 -3.79 5.26 6.79
CA PHE A 3 -3.79 4.77 5.42
C PHE A 3 -2.79 3.63 5.27
N SER A 4 -3.06 2.79 4.28
CA SER A 4 -2.14 1.76 3.83
C SER A 4 -0.76 2.34 3.52
N PRO A 5 0.35 1.64 3.83
CA PRO A 5 1.65 2.00 3.26
C PRO A 5 1.69 1.83 1.73
N LEU A 6 0.77 1.05 1.14
CA LEU A 6 0.68 0.84 -0.30
C LEU A 6 -0.09 1.95 -1.03
N PHE A 7 -0.97 2.66 -0.30
CA PHE A 7 -1.85 3.68 -0.87
C PHE A 7 -1.46 5.06 -0.37
N HIS A 8 -0.98 5.88 -1.30
CA HIS A 8 -0.69 7.27 -1.03
C HIS A 8 -1.95 8.12 -1.24
N PRO A 9 -2.46 8.84 -0.22
CA PRO A 9 -3.55 9.78 -0.41
C PRO A 9 -3.07 10.99 -1.23
N GLU A 10 -3.73 11.24 -2.36
CA GLU A 10 -3.43 12.36 -3.28
C GLU A 10 -4.18 13.64 -2.89
N CYS A 11 -5.22 13.52 -2.06
CA CYS A 11 -5.98 14.66 -1.55
C CYS A 11 -6.48 14.43 -0.12
N ALA A 12 -6.88 15.51 0.55
CA ALA A 12 -7.68 15.41 1.76
C ALA A 12 -9.11 14.92 1.42
N PRO A 13 -9.83 14.31 2.38
CA PRO A 13 -11.23 13.95 2.19
C PRO A 13 -12.07 15.12 1.65
N VAL A 14 -12.77 14.89 0.54
CA VAL A 14 -13.66 15.86 -0.12
C VAL A 14 -15.10 15.44 0.13
N ALA A 15 -15.91 16.34 0.69
CA ALA A 15 -17.32 16.08 0.95
C ALA A 15 -18.18 16.27 -0.31
N LEU A 16 -19.16 15.40 -0.50
CA LEU A 16 -20.17 15.44 -1.56
C LEU A 16 -21.56 15.48 -0.94
N GLU A 17 -22.31 16.53 -1.28
CA GLU A 17 -23.70 16.78 -0.86
C GLU A 17 -23.98 16.60 0.66
N GLY A 18 -22.95 16.65 1.51
CA GLY A 18 -23.05 16.47 2.96
C GLY A 18 -23.29 15.03 3.44
N VAL A 19 -23.34 14.05 2.53
CA VAL A 19 -23.61 12.62 2.86
C VAL A 19 -22.40 11.74 2.61
N PHE A 20 -21.71 11.95 1.49
CA PHE A 20 -20.55 11.17 1.12
C PHE A 20 -19.27 11.99 1.26
N GLN A 21 -18.17 11.28 1.39
CA GLN A 21 -16.84 11.80 1.24
C GLN A 21 -16.09 10.92 0.26
N TYR A 22 -15.11 11.48 -0.44
CA TYR A 22 -14.17 10.69 -1.20
C TYR A 22 -12.73 11.12 -0.94
N VAL A 23 -11.82 10.17 -1.11
CA VAL A 23 -10.38 10.40 -1.14
C VAL A 23 -9.83 9.75 -2.39
N VAL A 24 -8.94 10.45 -3.09
CA VAL A 24 -8.17 9.87 -4.19
C VAL A 24 -6.90 9.29 -3.62
N PHE A 25 -6.64 8.03 -3.94
CA PHE A 25 -5.42 7.32 -3.62
C PHE A 25 -4.61 7.07 -4.87
N SER A 26 -3.32 6.85 -4.68
CA SER A 26 -2.45 6.28 -5.70
C SER A 26 -1.59 5.14 -5.19
N ALA A 27 -1.20 4.27 -6.11
CA ALA A 27 -0.32 3.13 -5.88
C ALA A 27 0.50 2.83 -7.12
N LEU A 28 1.60 2.10 -6.97
CA LEU A 28 2.31 1.52 -8.11
C LEU A 28 1.55 0.29 -8.62
N GLN A 29 1.34 0.20 -9.92
CA GLN A 29 0.61 -0.86 -10.59
C GLN A 29 1.50 -1.52 -11.65
N TRP A 30 1.50 -2.85 -11.66
CA TRP A 30 2.32 -3.68 -12.56
C TRP A 30 1.50 -4.39 -13.63
N LYS A 31 0.18 -4.29 -13.58
CA LYS A 31 -0.72 -4.84 -14.61
C LYS A 31 -1.45 -3.75 -15.38
N THR A 32 -1.73 -3.98 -16.66
CA THR A 32 -2.64 -3.15 -17.45
C THR A 32 -4.08 -3.31 -16.95
N PRO A 33 -5.04 -2.47 -17.35
CA PRO A 33 -6.46 -2.69 -17.02
C PRO A 33 -6.96 -4.08 -17.43
N ASN A 34 -6.32 -4.73 -18.40
CA ASN A 34 -6.63 -6.07 -18.89
C ASN A 34 -5.74 -7.18 -18.29
N LEU A 35 -5.15 -6.92 -17.11
CA LEU A 35 -4.35 -7.86 -16.32
C LEU A 35 -3.01 -8.30 -16.95
N ASP A 36 -2.63 -7.74 -18.10
CA ASP A 36 -1.33 -8.01 -18.72
C ASP A 36 -0.20 -7.42 -17.90
N LEU A 37 0.90 -8.16 -17.75
CA LEU A 37 2.08 -7.68 -17.04
C LEU A 37 2.77 -6.55 -17.82
N MET A 38 3.09 -5.46 -17.12
CA MET A 38 3.84 -4.34 -17.67
C MET A 38 5.34 -4.48 -17.39
N ALA A 39 6.17 -3.99 -18.32
CA ALA A 39 7.62 -3.98 -18.16
C ALA A 39 8.11 -3.01 -17.06
N THR A 40 7.31 -1.98 -16.77
CA THR A 40 7.58 -0.98 -15.73
C THR A 40 6.33 -0.72 -14.94
N ALA A 41 6.49 -0.34 -13.67
CA ALA A 41 5.37 0.09 -12.84
C ALA A 41 4.83 1.44 -13.33
N ASN A 42 3.51 1.52 -13.42
CA ASN A 42 2.80 2.78 -13.65
C ASN A 42 2.13 3.23 -12.34
N LYS A 43 1.64 4.47 -12.30
CA LYS A 43 0.87 4.99 -11.17
C LYS A 43 -0.60 4.70 -11.44
N GLN A 44 -1.24 3.93 -10.59
CA GLN A 44 -2.68 3.82 -10.57
C GLN A 44 -3.25 4.86 -9.62
N ARG A 45 -4.19 5.66 -10.09
CA ARG A 45 -5.01 6.56 -9.28
C ARG A 45 -6.43 6.04 -9.21
N PHE A 46 -6.98 5.92 -8.02
CA PHE A 46 -8.36 5.48 -7.81
C PHE A 46 -9.00 6.26 -6.67
N ALA A 47 -10.31 6.47 -6.75
CA ALA A 47 -11.08 7.12 -5.69
C ALA A 47 -11.74 6.08 -4.79
N VAL A 48 -11.84 6.39 -3.51
CA VAL A 48 -12.70 5.66 -2.56
C VAL A 48 -13.79 6.62 -2.09
N LEU A 49 -15.03 6.33 -2.48
CA LEU A 49 -16.24 7.04 -2.05
C LEU A 49 -16.82 6.32 -0.83
N TYR A 50 -17.12 7.03 0.25
CA TYR A 50 -17.60 6.42 1.49
C TYR A 50 -18.51 7.38 2.27
N ASN A 51 -19.42 6.82 3.07
CA ASN A 51 -20.27 7.58 4.01
C ASN A 51 -20.10 7.15 5.47
N GLN A 52 -19.17 6.23 5.73
CA GLN A 52 -18.78 5.76 7.06
C GLN A 52 -17.25 5.78 7.17
N PRO A 53 -16.67 5.97 8.37
CA PRO A 53 -15.23 5.92 8.55
C PRO A 53 -14.63 4.64 7.93
N LEU A 54 -13.59 4.79 7.13
CA LEU A 54 -12.99 3.67 6.41
C LEU A 54 -12.29 2.68 7.36
N GLU A 55 -11.81 3.17 8.51
CA GLU A 55 -11.14 2.36 9.53
C GLU A 55 -12.08 1.36 10.22
N ASP A 56 -13.37 1.68 10.31
CA ASP A 56 -14.36 0.84 10.99
C ASP A 56 -14.81 -0.36 10.14
N ARG A 57 -14.40 -0.40 8.86
CA ARG A 57 -14.97 -1.31 7.85
C ARG A 57 -13.95 -2.22 7.16
N PHE A 58 -12.69 -2.23 7.61
CA PHE A 58 -11.60 -2.98 6.98
C PHE A 58 -11.45 -2.72 5.46
N ALA A 59 -12.03 -1.62 4.97
CA ALA A 59 -12.17 -1.38 3.54
C ALA A 59 -10.79 -1.16 2.93
N ILE A 60 -9.93 -0.40 3.61
CA ILE A 60 -8.56 -0.16 3.17
C ILE A 60 -7.76 -1.45 3.15
N GLU A 61 -7.82 -2.28 4.20
CA GLU A 61 -7.14 -3.56 4.26
C GLU A 61 -7.61 -4.52 3.16
N THR A 62 -8.90 -4.52 2.85
CA THR A 62 -9.45 -5.32 1.74
C THR A 62 -8.95 -4.83 0.39
N LEU A 63 -8.91 -3.51 0.18
CA LEU A 63 -8.34 -2.93 -1.03
C LEU A 63 -6.84 -3.22 -1.16
N GLU A 64 -6.09 -3.26 -0.06
CA GLU A 64 -4.68 -3.67 -0.06
C GLU A 64 -4.52 -5.11 -0.55
N GLN A 65 -5.32 -6.04 -0.03
CA GLN A 65 -5.29 -7.44 -0.47
C GLN A 65 -5.67 -7.57 -1.95
N ALA A 66 -6.65 -6.79 -2.40
CA ALA A 66 -7.02 -6.69 -3.81
C ALA A 66 -5.88 -6.17 -4.67
N HIS A 67 -5.18 -5.14 -4.20
CA HIS A 67 -4.04 -4.58 -4.90
C HIS A 67 -2.89 -5.59 -5.02
N ILE A 68 -2.53 -6.28 -3.93
CA ILE A 68 -1.47 -7.30 -3.90
C ILE A 68 -1.77 -8.44 -4.89
N ARG A 69 -3.04 -8.84 -5.04
CA ARG A 69 -3.46 -9.88 -6.00
C ARG A 69 -3.61 -9.36 -7.43
N GLY A 70 -3.50 -8.05 -7.64
CA GLY A 70 -3.74 -7.38 -8.92
C GLY A 70 -5.22 -7.26 -9.29
N ALA A 71 -6.14 -7.52 -8.36
CA ALA A 71 -7.58 -7.40 -8.53
C ALA A 71 -8.03 -5.92 -8.66
N MET A 72 -7.18 -4.99 -8.22
CA MET A 72 -7.36 -3.55 -8.43
C MET A 72 -7.05 -3.11 -9.86
N SER A 73 -6.52 -3.96 -10.74
CA SER A 73 -6.19 -3.54 -12.10
C SER A 73 -7.43 -3.09 -12.87
N GLY A 74 -7.39 -1.90 -13.44
CA GLY A 74 -8.54 -1.32 -14.14
C GLY A 74 -9.59 -0.67 -13.24
N VAL A 75 -9.46 -0.72 -11.91
CA VAL A 75 -10.37 -0.02 -10.98
C VAL A 75 -10.09 1.48 -10.98
N LYS A 76 -11.14 2.29 -11.19
CA LYS A 76 -11.08 3.76 -11.08
C LYS A 76 -11.72 4.27 -9.80
N LEU A 77 -12.82 3.65 -9.36
CA LEU A 77 -13.53 4.09 -8.16
C LEU A 77 -14.04 2.89 -7.38
N VAL A 78 -13.98 2.97 -6.06
CA VAL A 78 -14.61 2.03 -5.13
C VAL A 78 -15.59 2.81 -4.26
N ALA A 79 -16.87 2.45 -4.31
CA ALA A 79 -17.86 3.00 -3.40
C ALA A 79 -18.10 2.02 -2.25
N VAL A 80 -17.80 2.48 -1.04
CA VAL A 80 -17.97 1.74 0.22
C VAL A 80 -19.29 2.18 0.85
N HIS A 81 -20.27 1.30 0.86
CA HIS A 81 -21.57 1.59 1.44
C HIS A 81 -22.09 0.40 2.25
N LYS A 82 -22.21 0.59 3.57
CA LYS A 82 -22.58 -0.46 4.53
C LYS A 82 -21.60 -1.65 4.44
N ASP A 83 -22.09 -2.80 4.01
CA ASP A 83 -21.32 -4.04 3.84
C ASP A 83 -21.08 -4.35 2.35
N VAL A 84 -21.22 -3.35 1.46
CA VAL A 84 -21.04 -3.52 0.01
C VAL A 84 -19.86 -2.67 -0.48
N LEU A 85 -18.94 -3.29 -1.21
CA LEU A 85 -17.98 -2.62 -2.07
C LEU A 85 -18.49 -2.65 -3.51
N ARG A 86 -18.87 -1.48 -4.04
CA ARG A 86 -19.19 -1.32 -5.46
C ARG A 86 -17.95 -0.86 -6.20
N ILE A 87 -17.44 -1.68 -7.10
CA ILE A 87 -16.21 -1.45 -7.85
C ILE A 87 -16.57 -0.94 -9.25
N PHE A 88 -16.08 0.24 -9.60
CA PHE A 88 -16.23 0.84 -10.92
C PHE A 88 -14.94 0.66 -11.72
N LEU A 89 -15.03 -0.15 -12.78
CA LEU A 89 -13.95 -0.43 -13.71
C LEU A 89 -13.90 0.61 -14.83
N SER A 90 -12.69 0.89 -15.30
CA SER A 90 -12.40 1.71 -16.48
C SER A 90 -13.05 1.13 -17.74
N ASP A 91 -13.45 1.98 -18.68
CA ASP A 91 -13.91 1.57 -20.01
C ASP A 91 -12.80 0.92 -20.85
N GLU A 92 -11.54 1.02 -20.40
CA GLU A 92 -10.38 0.32 -20.98
C GLU A 92 -10.35 -1.17 -20.64
N VAL A 93 -11.13 -1.62 -19.64
CA VAL A 93 -11.25 -3.04 -19.30
C VAL A 93 -12.12 -3.71 -20.37
N ALA A 94 -11.52 -4.60 -21.13
CA ALA A 94 -12.23 -5.40 -22.11
C ALA A 94 -13.22 -6.33 -21.41
N GLY A 95 -14.40 -6.51 -22.01
CA GLY A 95 -15.44 -7.39 -21.44
C GLY A 95 -14.96 -8.84 -21.21
N SER A 96 -14.00 -9.32 -22.00
CA SER A 96 -13.37 -10.63 -21.81
C SER A 96 -12.53 -10.74 -20.54
N THR A 97 -12.04 -9.61 -20.01
CA THR A 97 -11.18 -9.56 -18.81
C THR A 97 -12.01 -9.45 -17.53
N PHE A 98 -13.28 -9.06 -17.63
CA PHE A 98 -14.15 -8.80 -16.49
C PHE A 98 -14.23 -10.00 -15.54
N SER A 99 -14.57 -11.19 -16.06
CA SER A 99 -14.66 -12.41 -15.24
C SER A 99 -13.33 -12.81 -14.60
N ALA A 100 -12.20 -12.48 -15.23
CA ALA A 100 -10.88 -12.73 -14.63
C ALA A 100 -10.60 -11.77 -13.48
N ILE A 101 -11.03 -10.50 -13.58
CA ILE A 101 -10.97 -9.55 -12.47
C ILE A 101 -11.86 -10.03 -11.32
N GLU A 102 -13.13 -10.37 -11.58
CA GLU A 102 -14.05 -10.89 -10.57
C GLU A 102 -13.48 -12.10 -9.82
N ALA A 103 -12.88 -13.05 -10.57
CA ALA A 103 -12.24 -14.23 -9.99
C ALA A 103 -11.08 -13.89 -9.03
N LEU A 104 -10.36 -12.77 -9.25
CA LEU A 104 -9.32 -12.32 -8.32
C LEU A 104 -9.88 -11.77 -7.00
N TRP A 105 -11.15 -11.36 -7.00
CA TRP A 105 -11.84 -10.88 -5.80
C TRP A 105 -12.45 -12.00 -4.94
N GLU A 106 -12.75 -13.17 -5.51
CA GLU A 106 -13.28 -14.33 -4.75
C GLU A 106 -12.44 -14.69 -3.51
N PRO A 107 -11.12 -14.95 -3.61
CA PRO A 107 -10.34 -15.31 -2.41
C PRO A 107 -10.21 -14.17 -1.40
N ILE A 108 -10.54 -12.93 -1.78
CA ILE A 108 -10.52 -11.76 -0.89
C ILE A 108 -11.83 -11.68 -0.12
N LYS A 109 -12.96 -11.97 -0.77
CA LYS A 109 -14.28 -12.08 -0.13
C LYS A 109 -14.32 -13.18 0.93
N GLU A 110 -13.58 -14.27 0.71
CA GLU A 110 -13.51 -15.41 1.61
C GLU A 110 -12.68 -15.17 2.88
N LEU A 111 -11.94 -14.06 2.97
CA LEU A 111 -11.18 -13.73 4.17
C LEU A 111 -12.13 -13.53 5.37
N GLU A 112 -11.73 -13.99 6.56
CA GLU A 112 -12.58 -13.92 7.76
C GLU A 112 -13.06 -12.50 8.08
N LEU A 113 -12.20 -11.51 7.83
CA LEU A 113 -12.47 -10.08 7.99
C LEU A 113 -13.58 -9.59 7.03
N ASN A 114 -13.81 -10.30 5.93
CA ASN A 114 -14.71 -9.94 4.82
C ASN A 114 -15.96 -10.82 4.76
N ARG A 115 -16.24 -11.64 5.77
CA ARG A 115 -17.32 -12.64 5.74
C ARG A 115 -18.74 -12.08 5.45
N LYS A 116 -18.95 -10.77 5.64
CA LYS A 116 -20.22 -10.07 5.36
C LYS A 116 -20.13 -9.13 4.16
N LEU A 117 -18.95 -8.99 3.58
CA LEU A 117 -18.68 -8.04 2.52
C LEU A 117 -19.19 -8.57 1.19
N GLU A 118 -20.13 -7.85 0.61
CA GLU A 118 -20.57 -8.06 -0.77
C GLU A 118 -19.70 -7.22 -1.69
N VAL A 119 -19.25 -7.80 -2.80
CA VAL A 119 -18.44 -7.10 -3.80
C VAL A 119 -19.17 -7.18 -5.11
N ASP A 120 -19.54 -6.02 -5.63
CA ASP A 120 -20.26 -5.85 -6.87
C ASP A 120 -19.42 -5.05 -7.85
N PHE A 121 -19.66 -5.27 -9.15
CA PHE A 121 -18.92 -4.61 -10.21
C PHE A 121 -19.85 -3.78 -11.10
N SER A 122 -19.31 -2.69 -11.63
CA SER A 122 -19.93 -1.83 -12.63
C SER A 122 -18.86 -1.26 -13.55
N CYS A 123 -19.26 -0.81 -14.74
CA CYS A 123 -18.36 -0.06 -15.60
C CYS A 123 -18.56 1.45 -15.43
N GLU A 124 -17.53 2.24 -15.69
CA GLU A 124 -17.65 3.71 -15.64
C GLU A 124 -18.70 4.23 -16.64
N HIS A 125 -18.84 3.58 -17.80
CA HIS A 125 -19.86 3.93 -18.79
C HIS A 125 -21.30 3.88 -18.23
N GLU A 126 -21.62 2.93 -17.34
CA GLU A 126 -22.93 2.85 -16.70
C GLU A 126 -23.20 4.05 -15.79
N ALA A 127 -22.18 4.50 -15.05
CA ALA A 127 -22.27 5.69 -14.21
C ALA A 127 -22.45 6.96 -15.07
N TYR A 128 -21.66 7.12 -16.13
CA TYR A 128 -21.78 8.28 -17.02
C TYR A 128 -23.13 8.37 -17.73
N SER A 129 -23.65 7.22 -18.19
CA SER A 129 -24.92 7.13 -18.89
C SER A 129 -26.15 7.21 -17.97
N GLY A 130 -25.96 7.21 -16.65
CA GLY A 130 -27.06 7.21 -15.67
C GLY A 130 -27.89 5.92 -15.68
N ARG A 131 -27.32 4.84 -16.22
CA ARG A 131 -27.95 3.51 -16.30
C ARG A 131 -27.43 2.54 -15.24
N SER A 132 -26.52 3.00 -14.37
CA SER A 132 -26.09 2.24 -13.21
C SER A 132 -27.28 1.97 -12.27
N ASP A 133 -27.38 0.74 -11.85
CA ASP A 133 -28.24 0.22 -10.78
C ASP A 133 -27.77 0.67 -9.37
N TYR A 134 -26.58 1.25 -9.26
CA TYR A 134 -26.09 1.81 -8.01
C TYR A 134 -26.87 3.07 -7.62
N LEU A 135 -27.43 3.10 -6.41
CA LEU A 135 -28.32 4.17 -5.94
C LEU A 135 -27.66 5.57 -5.97
N PHE A 136 -26.35 5.62 -5.72
CA PHE A 136 -25.56 6.85 -5.63
C PHE A 136 -24.67 7.05 -6.87
N TRP A 137 -25.18 6.68 -8.05
CA TRP A 137 -24.43 6.79 -9.29
C TRP A 137 -24.09 8.24 -9.65
N ARG A 138 -24.85 9.24 -9.14
CA ARG A 138 -24.61 10.66 -9.41
C ARG A 138 -23.33 11.14 -8.75
N GLU A 139 -23.13 10.77 -7.49
CA GLU A 139 -21.93 11.06 -6.71
C GLU A 139 -20.72 10.35 -7.33
N VAL A 140 -20.89 9.09 -7.76
CA VAL A 140 -19.84 8.37 -8.50
C VAL A 140 -19.47 9.11 -9.78
N LYS A 141 -20.47 9.53 -10.56
CA LYS A 141 -20.27 10.29 -11.80
C LYS A 141 -19.52 11.59 -11.53
N GLU A 142 -19.92 12.36 -10.52
CA GLU A 142 -19.24 13.61 -10.15
C GLU A 142 -17.76 13.37 -9.81
N VAL A 143 -17.45 12.32 -9.03
CA VAL A 143 -16.06 11.97 -8.69
C VAL A 143 -15.27 11.59 -9.93
N LEU A 144 -15.84 10.78 -10.81
CA LEU A 144 -15.21 10.35 -12.06
C LEU A 144 -14.97 11.55 -13.02
N GLU A 145 -15.91 12.49 -13.12
CA GLU A 145 -15.78 13.69 -13.96
C GLU A 145 -14.77 14.71 -13.38
N SER A 146 -14.67 14.78 -12.06
CA SER A 146 -13.82 15.76 -11.37
C SER A 146 -12.35 15.34 -11.23
N ASN A 147 -12.03 14.07 -11.49
CA ASN A 147 -10.71 13.52 -11.23
C ASN A 147 -10.18 12.70 -12.43
N SER A 148 -8.90 12.90 -12.75
CA SER A 148 -8.19 12.01 -13.67
C SER A 148 -7.79 10.72 -12.93
N LEU A 149 -8.60 9.67 -13.07
CA LEU A 149 -8.43 8.36 -12.44
C LEU A 149 -8.04 7.29 -13.47
N GLY A 150 -7.45 6.19 -13.01
CA GLY A 150 -6.96 5.10 -13.84
C GLY A 150 -5.45 4.93 -13.77
N ILE A 151 -4.89 4.23 -14.76
CA ILE A 151 -3.45 3.94 -14.82
C ILE A 151 -2.77 5.00 -15.68
N GLU A 152 -1.85 5.75 -15.10
CA GLU A 152 -1.04 6.78 -15.76
C GLU A 152 0.45 6.42 -15.69
N ARG A 153 1.23 6.91 -16.66
CA ARG A 153 2.67 6.66 -16.67
C ARG A 153 3.32 7.24 -15.42
N TYR A 154 4.06 6.40 -14.70
CA TYR A 154 4.87 6.87 -13.59
C TYR A 154 6.19 7.42 -14.12
N ASN A 155 6.33 8.75 -14.10
CA ASN A 155 7.61 9.38 -14.41
C ASN A 155 8.50 9.25 -13.17
N ILE A 156 9.44 8.31 -13.22
CA ILE A 156 10.49 8.21 -12.19
C ILE A 156 11.23 9.55 -12.22
N PRO A 157 11.20 10.33 -11.11
CA PRO A 157 12.02 11.53 -11.03
C PRO A 157 13.45 11.11 -11.33
N VAL A 158 14.08 11.73 -12.33
CA VAL A 158 15.50 11.51 -12.58
C VAL A 158 16.20 11.87 -11.29
N LEU A 159 16.68 10.87 -10.56
CA LEU A 159 17.58 11.09 -9.43
C LEU A 159 18.73 11.88 -10.01
N HIS A 160 18.88 13.13 -9.57
CA HIS A 160 20.00 13.94 -9.99
C HIS A 160 21.24 13.13 -9.60
N ASP A 161 21.99 12.70 -10.61
CA ASP A 161 23.16 11.87 -10.40
C ASP A 161 24.17 12.78 -9.70
N CYS A 162 24.21 12.72 -8.36
CA CYS A 162 25.13 13.52 -7.53
C CYS A 162 26.60 13.31 -7.94
N ALA A 163 26.87 12.33 -8.81
CA ALA A 163 28.15 12.12 -9.47
C ALA A 163 28.67 13.37 -10.21
N GLU A 164 27.81 14.19 -10.84
CA GLU A 164 28.28 15.40 -11.54
C GLU A 164 28.64 16.55 -10.59
N GLU A 165 27.97 16.66 -9.43
CA GLU A 165 28.33 17.66 -8.39
C GLU A 165 29.66 17.29 -7.70
N ILE A 166 29.95 16.00 -7.53
CA ILE A 166 31.24 15.52 -6.98
C ILE A 166 32.40 15.79 -7.96
N LEU A 167 32.16 15.80 -9.27
CA LEU A 167 33.18 16.11 -10.29
C LEU A 167 33.46 17.60 -10.45
N ASN A 168 32.53 18.48 -10.06
CA ASN A 168 32.61 19.92 -10.29
C ASN A 168 33.17 20.74 -9.12
N GLY A 169 33.71 20.09 -8.08
CA GLY A 169 34.67 20.73 -7.17
C GLY A 169 34.07 21.65 -6.11
N ASP A 170 32.97 21.26 -5.48
CA ASP A 170 32.61 21.85 -4.20
C ASP A 170 33.54 21.35 -3.08
N ASP A 171 34.01 22.31 -2.29
CA ASP A 171 35.03 22.19 -1.24
C ASP A 171 34.71 21.04 -0.24
N PRO A 172 35.61 20.07 0.00
CA PRO A 172 35.33 18.84 0.75
C PRO A 172 35.12 19.00 2.27
N VAL A 173 34.80 20.19 2.79
CA VAL A 173 34.64 20.43 4.23
C VAL A 173 33.37 19.77 4.80
N SER A 174 32.42 19.34 3.95
CA SER A 174 31.14 18.76 4.41
C SER A 174 31.09 17.23 4.47
N HIS A 175 32.14 16.50 4.06
CA HIS A 175 32.13 15.03 3.96
C HIS A 175 32.86 14.28 5.09
N GLN A 176 33.02 14.90 6.26
CA GLN A 176 33.68 14.25 7.41
C GLN A 176 32.83 13.16 8.10
N LEU A 177 31.57 12.95 7.70
CA LEU A 177 30.66 11.98 8.35
C LEU A 177 30.54 10.61 7.67
N HIS A 178 31.20 10.37 6.52
CA HIS A 178 30.98 9.15 5.74
C HIS A 178 32.14 8.15 5.65
N VAL A 179 33.27 8.39 6.32
CA VAL A 179 34.46 7.52 6.20
C VAL A 179 34.51 6.37 7.24
N ASP A 180 33.72 6.41 8.31
CA ASP A 180 33.81 5.38 9.37
C ASP A 180 33.04 4.08 9.10
N LEU A 181 32.22 4.00 8.05
CA LEU A 181 31.40 2.81 7.77
C LEU A 181 32.11 1.72 6.93
N LEU A 182 33.25 2.03 6.30
CA LEU A 182 33.98 1.06 5.47
C LEU A 182 35.22 0.45 6.15
N GLN A 183 35.66 0.97 7.30
CA GLN A 183 36.82 0.42 8.00
C GLN A 183 36.49 -0.72 8.99
N THR A 184 35.21 -1.01 9.26
CA THR A 184 34.81 -2.09 10.18
C THR A 184 34.63 -3.46 9.52
N VAL A 185 34.64 -3.56 8.18
CA VAL A 185 34.37 -4.84 7.48
C VAL A 185 35.64 -5.60 7.08
N THR A 186 36.83 -5.02 7.27
CA THR A 186 38.09 -5.70 6.88
C THR A 186 39.05 -5.84 8.04
N ARG A 187 38.70 -6.71 9.01
CA ARG A 187 39.65 -7.53 9.79
C ARG A 187 38.89 -8.35 10.83
N GLN A 188 38.64 -9.62 10.54
CA GLN A 188 38.75 -10.67 11.55
C GLN A 188 38.88 -12.04 10.91
N SER A 189 40.11 -12.57 10.98
CA SER A 189 40.40 -13.99 10.84
C SER A 189 41.20 -14.41 12.07
N VAL A 190 40.83 -15.58 12.59
CA VAL A 190 41.51 -16.45 13.58
C VAL A 190 41.28 -16.15 15.08
N ALA A 191 40.57 -17.07 15.74
CA ALA A 191 40.48 -17.28 17.20
C ALA A 191 41.76 -18.03 17.71
N PRO A 192 42.14 -18.13 19.02
CA PRO A 192 41.24 -18.55 20.12
C PRO A 192 41.50 -17.99 21.55
N SER A 193 40.54 -18.28 22.44
CA SER A 193 40.61 -18.42 23.91
C SER A 193 40.85 -17.19 24.83
N GLY A 194 39.83 -16.90 25.67
CA GLY A 194 39.95 -16.11 26.91
C GLY A 194 38.67 -15.32 27.29
N LEU A 195 37.95 -15.73 28.33
CA LEU A 195 36.81 -15.03 28.97
C LEU A 195 37.31 -13.94 29.97
N PRO A 196 36.46 -13.00 30.47
CA PRO A 196 35.94 -11.76 29.87
C PRO A 196 36.37 -10.50 30.70
N PRO A 197 35.84 -9.28 30.45
CA PRO A 197 34.78 -8.82 31.35
C PRO A 197 33.65 -8.03 30.68
N ARG A 198 32.50 -8.05 31.36
CA ARG A 198 31.28 -7.28 31.08
C ARG A 198 31.56 -5.77 31.04
N VAL A 199 31.16 -5.13 29.94
CA VAL A 199 30.56 -3.78 29.99
C VAL A 199 29.36 -3.82 29.05
N VAL A 200 28.18 -3.80 29.67
CA VAL A 200 26.88 -3.63 29.02
C VAL A 200 26.74 -2.14 28.85
N ASP A 201 26.85 -1.64 27.62
CA ASP A 201 26.29 -0.35 27.27
C ASP A 201 25.64 -0.43 25.88
N SER A 202 24.45 0.13 25.85
CA SER A 202 23.33 -0.28 25.02
C SER A 202 23.27 0.52 23.72
N VAL A 203 23.33 -0.19 22.59
CA VAL A 203 23.10 0.33 21.23
C VAL A 203 21.66 0.89 21.07
N ALA A 204 20.77 0.68 22.05
CA ALA A 204 19.40 1.19 22.03
C ALA A 204 19.28 2.70 22.31
N SER A 205 20.34 3.39 22.73
CA SER A 205 20.28 4.84 23.02
C SER A 205 20.47 5.75 21.79
N MET A 206 20.85 5.20 20.63
CA MET A 206 21.20 6.00 19.44
C MET A 206 20.10 6.07 18.37
N MET A 207 19.02 5.29 18.49
CA MET A 207 18.00 5.11 17.44
C MET A 207 16.58 5.57 17.83
N GLY A 208 16.43 6.41 18.87
CA GLY A 208 15.17 7.16 19.09
C GLY A 208 13.89 6.31 19.18
N HIS A 209 13.96 5.07 19.68
CA HIS A 209 12.79 4.21 19.84
C HIS A 209 12.14 4.42 21.21
N CYS A 210 10.84 4.74 21.19
CA CYS A 210 9.96 4.68 22.36
C CYS A 210 10.00 3.28 22.99
N ARG A 211 10.16 3.25 24.32
CA ARG A 211 10.15 2.04 25.15
C ARG A 211 8.84 1.25 24.96
N CYS A 212 8.89 0.15 24.21
CA CYS A 212 7.90 -0.92 24.31
C CYS A 212 8.47 -2.05 25.17
N SER A 213 7.87 -2.24 26.34
CA SER A 213 8.14 -3.32 27.28
C SER A 213 7.55 -4.64 26.76
N MET A 214 8.38 -5.50 26.18
CA MET A 214 8.09 -6.94 26.07
C MET A 214 9.41 -7.72 26.09
N THR A 215 10.06 -7.77 27.24
CA THR A 215 11.25 -8.63 27.44
C THR A 215 11.14 -9.58 28.64
N ASP A 216 9.95 -9.79 29.18
CA ASP A 216 9.74 -10.73 30.30
C ASP A 216 9.21 -12.12 29.89
N TYR A 217 9.10 -12.45 28.60
CA TYR A 217 8.53 -13.74 28.16
C TYR A 217 9.51 -14.77 27.59
N TYR A 218 10.81 -14.53 27.63
CA TYR A 218 11.79 -15.51 27.13
C TYR A 218 13.00 -15.68 28.06
N VAL A 219 12.77 -16.14 29.29
CA VAL A 219 13.83 -16.77 30.10
C VAL A 219 13.28 -17.97 30.89
N GLY A 220 13.50 -19.17 30.34
CA GLY A 220 13.70 -20.44 31.06
C GLY A 220 12.47 -21.12 31.67
N ALA A 221 12.40 -22.45 31.82
CA ALA A 221 13.31 -23.52 31.51
C ALA A 221 12.54 -24.86 31.67
N GLY A 222 13.11 -25.95 31.14
CA GLY A 222 12.95 -27.26 31.81
C GLY A 222 12.25 -28.34 31.01
N SER A 223 13.03 -28.97 30.14
CA SER A 223 12.86 -30.36 29.70
C SER A 223 12.50 -31.32 30.84
N LYS A 224 11.51 -32.20 30.61
CA LYS A 224 11.55 -33.62 30.99
C LYS A 224 10.38 -34.38 30.33
N SER A 225 10.72 -35.45 29.63
CA SER A 225 9.86 -36.59 29.30
C SER A 225 10.64 -37.88 29.71
N PRO A 226 10.06 -39.09 29.67
CA PRO A 226 8.69 -39.54 29.93
C PRO A 226 8.65 -40.74 30.92
N ASP A 227 7.48 -41.39 30.97
CA ASP A 227 7.14 -42.78 31.36
C ASP A 227 6.79 -43.09 32.83
N ALA A 228 5.48 -43.28 33.06
CA ALA A 228 4.85 -44.57 33.42
C ALA A 228 3.34 -44.52 33.13
#